data_AF-A0A645AJK4-F1
#
_entry.id   AF-A0A645AJK4-F1
#
_cell.length_a   1.000
_cell.length_b   1.000
_cell.length_c   1.000
_cell.angle_alpha   90.00
_cell.angle_beta   90.00
_cell.angle_gamma   90.00
#
_symmetry.space_group_name_H-M   'P 1'
#
loop_
_entity.id
_entity.type
_entity.pdbx_description
1 polymer ?
#
loop_
_entity_poly.entity_id
_entity_poly.type
_entity_poly.pdbx_seq_one_letter_code
_entity_poly.pdbx_strand_id
1 'polypeptide(L)'
;MGFTQLVAVIPGISRSGSTITAGLATGFKRDYAVKYSFILSLPATLAAGLLELSDTVKSGGLPENMTPYLIGMIAAAVAGWFSIAAVRALVKNAHFKYFAYYCFVVGTATIIYFGLIA
;
A
#
# COMPACT_ATOMS: atom_id res chain seq x y z
N MET A 1 14.45 6.83 -0.31
CA MET A 1 13.15 6.33 -0.82
C MET A 1 13.26 4.91 -1.39
N GLY A 2 14.18 4.62 -2.32
CA GLY A 2 14.37 3.24 -2.83
C GLY A 2 14.80 2.23 -1.77
N PHE A 3 15.84 2.53 -0.97
CA PHE A 3 16.28 1.63 0.13
C PHE A 3 15.16 1.30 1.13
N THR A 4 14.30 2.27 1.45
CA THR A 4 13.17 2.05 2.36
C THR A 4 12.06 1.17 1.76
N GLN A 5 12.04 0.95 0.43
CA GLN A 5 11.15 -0.07 -0.15
C GLN A 5 11.59 -1.48 0.19
N LEU A 6 12.88 -1.73 0.40
CA LEU A 6 13.37 -3.06 0.81
C LEU A 6 12.78 -3.45 2.17
N VAL A 7 12.71 -2.48 3.10
CA VAL A 7 12.04 -2.67 4.39
C VAL A 7 10.53 -2.85 4.24
N ALA A 8 9.93 -2.19 3.25
CA ALA A 8 8.49 -2.28 2.99
C ALA A 8 8.03 -3.62 2.39
N VAL A 9 8.95 -4.55 2.10
CA VAL A 9 8.61 -5.93 1.73
C VAL A 9 8.11 -6.71 2.95
N ILE A 10 8.50 -6.31 4.16
CA ILE A 10 8.03 -6.93 5.40
C ILE A 10 6.51 -6.74 5.49
N PRO A 11 5.72 -7.83 5.60
CA PRO A 11 4.27 -7.74 5.70
C PRO A 11 3.83 -6.83 6.86
N GLY A 12 2.84 -5.98 6.60
CA GLY A 12 2.34 -5.00 7.56
C GLY A 12 3.08 -3.66 7.56
N ILE A 13 4.28 -3.54 6.97
CA ILE A 13 4.94 -2.25 6.79
C ILE A 13 4.30 -1.50 5.62
N SER A 14 3.82 -0.28 5.89
CA SER A 14 3.25 0.58 4.86
C SER A 14 4.33 1.07 3.88
N ARG A 15 4.27 0.60 2.62
CA ARG A 15 5.16 1.07 1.54
C ARG A 15 5.10 2.59 1.37
N SER A 16 3.91 3.14 1.15
CA SER A 16 3.74 4.59 0.96
C SER A 16 4.21 5.36 2.20
N GLY A 17 3.94 4.84 3.40
CA GLY A 17 4.44 5.37 4.67
C GLY A 17 5.96 5.49 4.70
N SER A 18 6.65 4.39 4.43
CA SER A 18 8.12 4.33 4.50
C SER A 18 8.78 5.20 3.45
N THR A 19 8.31 5.17 2.19
CA THR A 19 8.90 5.96 1.11
C THR A 19 8.61 7.45 1.26
N ILE A 20 7.39 7.86 1.63
CA ILE A 20 7.06 9.28 1.89
C ILE A 20 7.91 9.80 3.04
N THR A 21 7.98 9.06 4.15
CA THR A 21 8.78 9.45 5.32
C THR A 21 10.25 9.60 4.96
N ALA A 22 10.80 8.65 4.20
CA ALA A 22 12.18 8.75 3.72
C ALA A 22 12.42 9.98 2.84
N GLY A 23 11.50 10.31 1.93
CA GLY A 23 11.64 11.49 1.08
C GLY A 23 11.56 12.80 1.85
N LEU A 24 10.67 12.86 2.84
CA LEU A 24 10.59 14.01 3.75
C LEU A 24 11.86 14.15 4.59
N ALA A 25 12.38 13.04 5.12
CA ALA A 25 13.62 13.02 5.91
C ALA A 25 14.85 13.45 5.10
N THR A 26 14.87 13.20 3.79
CA THR A 26 15.93 13.69 2.88
C THR A 26 15.68 15.10 2.35
N GLY A 27 14.68 15.83 2.87
CA GLY A 27 14.43 17.24 2.54
C GLY A 27 13.53 17.50 1.33
N PHE A 28 12.87 16.49 0.76
CA PHE A 28 11.92 16.73 -0.34
C PHE A 28 10.66 17.45 0.15
N LYS A 29 10.10 18.27 -0.74
CA LYS A 29 8.78 18.88 -0.53
C LYS A 29 7.71 17.80 -0.40
N ARG A 30 6.75 18.01 0.49
CA ARG A 30 5.61 17.10 0.77
C ARG A 30 4.91 16.59 -0.49
N ASP A 31 4.49 17.50 -1.36
CA ASP A 31 3.82 17.13 -2.62
C ASP A 31 4.70 16.28 -3.54
N TYR A 32 6.01 16.56 -3.58
CA TYR A 32 6.95 15.79 -4.38
C TYR A 32 7.16 14.40 -3.79
N ALA A 33 7.38 14.29 -2.47
CA ALA A 33 7.55 13.02 -1.79
C ALA A 33 6.35 12.09 -1.98
N VAL A 34 5.13 12.61 -1.89
CA VAL A 34 3.89 11.85 -2.13
C VAL A 34 3.81 11.38 -3.58
N LYS A 35 3.96 12.29 -4.55
CA LYS A 35 3.90 11.94 -5.99
C LYS A 35 4.95 10.90 -6.37
N TYR A 36 6.20 11.13 -5.97
CA TYR A 36 7.31 10.25 -6.26
C TYR A 36 7.08 8.86 -5.64
N SER A 37 6.61 8.81 -4.40
CA SER A 37 6.26 7.56 -3.72
C SER A 37 5.22 6.74 -4.49
N PHE A 38 4.17 7.36 -5.03
CA PHE A 38 3.13 6.63 -5.78
C PHE A 38 3.60 6.18 -7.17
N ILE A 39 4.39 7.01 -7.87
CA ILE A 39 4.97 6.64 -9.17
C ILE A 39 5.94 5.46 -9.03
N LEU A 40 6.84 5.53 -8.05
CA LEU A 40 7.80 4.46 -7.71
C LEU A 40 7.10 3.12 -7.39
N SER A 41 5.85 3.22 -6.96
CA SER A 41 4.99 2.13 -6.53
C SER A 41 4.37 1.36 -7.71
N LEU A 42 4.14 2.02 -8.85
CA LEU A 42 3.49 1.45 -10.03
C LEU A 42 4.22 0.24 -10.61
N PRO A 43 5.53 0.30 -10.95
CA PRO A 43 6.21 -0.83 -11.57
C PRO A 43 6.25 -2.05 -10.63
N ALA A 44 6.46 -1.82 -9.33
CA ALA A 44 6.50 -2.89 -8.34
C ALA A 44 5.14 -3.59 -8.17
N THR A 45 4.04 -2.82 -8.07
CA THR A 45 2.70 -3.42 -7.93
C THR A 45 2.22 -4.09 -9.21
N LEU A 46 2.50 -3.50 -10.38
CA LEU A 46 2.15 -4.11 -11.67
C LEU A 46 2.92 -5.42 -11.89
N ALA A 47 4.22 -5.44 -11.61
CA ALA A 47 5.02 -6.65 -11.72
C ALA A 47 4.52 -7.75 -10.78
N ALA A 48 4.23 -7.43 -9.51
CA ALA A 48 3.68 -8.39 -8.57
C ALA A 48 2.33 -8.97 -9.04
N GLY A 49 1.41 -8.12 -9.51
CA GLY A 49 0.11 -8.57 -10.03
C GLY A 49 0.22 -9.44 -11.29
N LEU A 50 1.16 -9.14 -12.19
CA LEU A 50 1.41 -9.97 -13.37
C LEU A 50 2.02 -11.34 -13.01
N LEU A 51 2.91 -11.37 -12.02
CA LEU A 51 3.48 -12.63 -11.52
C LEU A 51 2.40 -13.49 -10.87
N GLU A 52 1.59 -12.92 -9.97
CA GLU A 52 0.47 -13.64 -9.34
C GLU A 52 -0.53 -14.17 -10.38
N LEU A 53 -0.83 -13.38 -11.41
CA LEU A 53 -1.71 -13.82 -12.50
C LEU A 53 -1.08 -14.97 -13.29
N SER A 54 0.22 -14.91 -13.60
CA SER A 54 0.93 -15.97 -14.30
C SER A 54 0.93 -17.27 -13.48
N ASP A 55 1.17 -17.18 -12.17
CA ASP A 55 1.20 -18.33 -11.28
C ASP A 55 -0.20 -18.94 -11.13
N THR A 56 -1.25 -18.11 -11.03
CA THR A 56 -2.65 -18.56 -11.00
C THR A 56 -3.01 -19.35 -12.26
N VAL A 57 -2.61 -18.86 -13.44
CA VAL A 57 -2.86 -19.55 -14.71
C VAL A 57 -2.13 -20.90 -14.76
N LYS A 58 -0.89 -20.97 -14.25
CA LYS A 58 -0.12 -22.22 -14.20
C LYS A 58 -0.67 -23.23 -13.18
N SER A 59 -1.26 -22.77 -12.08
CA SER A 59 -1.71 -23.62 -10.97
C SER A 59 -3.11 -24.22 -11.14
N GLY A 60 -3.80 -23.97 -12.25
CA GLY A 60 -5.17 -24.48 -12.46
C GLY A 60 -6.07 -23.62 -13.34
N GLY A 61 -5.56 -22.56 -13.96
CA GLY A 61 -6.33 -21.67 -14.82
C GLY A 61 -7.12 -20.62 -14.06
N LEU A 62 -7.87 -19.78 -14.81
CA LEU A 62 -8.72 -18.77 -14.21
C LEU A 62 -9.96 -19.42 -13.57
N PRO A 63 -10.47 -18.87 -12.45
CA PRO A 63 -11.69 -19.37 -11.82
C PRO A 63 -12.88 -19.25 -12.78
N GLU A 64 -13.77 -20.24 -12.76
CA GLU A 64 -14.96 -20.33 -13.63
C GLU A 64 -15.88 -19.11 -13.47
N ASN A 65 -16.02 -18.61 -12.25
CA ASN A 65 -16.78 -17.41 -11.93
C ASN A 65 -15.87 -16.19 -11.71
N MET A 66 -15.66 -15.40 -12.77
CA MET A 66 -14.81 -14.19 -12.71
C MET A 66 -15.50 -12.95 -12.11
N THR A 67 -16.83 -12.97 -12.00
CA THR A 67 -17.64 -11.82 -11.54
C THR A 67 -17.16 -11.18 -10.23
N PRO A 68 -16.91 -11.90 -9.12
CA PRO A 68 -16.46 -11.28 -7.87
C PRO A 68 -15.09 -10.61 -7.99
N TYR A 69 -14.20 -11.15 -8.84
CA TYR A 69 -12.86 -10.59 -9.07
C TYR A 69 -12.94 -9.27 -9.85
N LEU A 70 -13.81 -9.19 -10.86
CA LEU A 70 -14.02 -7.95 -11.61
C LEU A 70 -14.65 -6.87 -10.74
N ILE A 71 -15.65 -7.22 -9.92
CA ILE A 71 -16.26 -6.29 -8.96
C ILE A 71 -15.22 -5.83 -7.94
N GLY A 72 -14.43 -6.75 -7.39
CA GLY A 72 -13.36 -6.45 -6.46
C GLY A 72 -12.29 -5.53 -7.07
N MET A 73 -11.90 -5.77 -8.32
CA MET A 73 -10.95 -4.93 -9.06
C MET A 73 -11.47 -3.50 -9.22
N ILE A 74 -12.74 -3.33 -9.65
CA ILE A 74 -13.35 -2.00 -9.81
C ILE A 74 -13.48 -1.31 -8.45
N ALA A 75 -13.94 -2.02 -7.42
CA ALA A 75 -14.06 -1.49 -6.07
C ALA A 75 -12.70 -1.04 -5.51
N ALA A 76 -11.65 -1.85 -5.72
CA ALA A 76 -10.28 -1.52 -5.32
C ALA A 76 -9.73 -0.32 -6.09
N ALA A 77 -10.03 -0.18 -7.39
CA ALA A 77 -9.64 0.98 -8.18
C ALA A 77 -10.28 2.28 -7.66
N VAL A 78 -11.59 2.25 -7.38
CA VAL A 78 -12.34 3.39 -6.84
C VAL A 78 -11.84 3.74 -5.43
N ALA A 79 -11.75 2.75 -4.53
CA ALA A 79 -11.24 2.96 -3.17
C ALA A 79 -9.79 3.46 -3.18
N GLY A 80 -8.95 2.93 -4.07
CA GLY A 80 -7.57 3.37 -4.26
C GLY A 80 -7.47 4.84 -4.67
N TRP A 81 -8.33 5.30 -5.59
CA TRP A 81 -8.40 6.71 -5.99
C TRP A 81 -8.69 7.63 -4.80
N PHE A 82 -9.72 7.29 -4.00
CA PHE A 82 -10.06 8.06 -2.80
C PHE A 82 -8.94 8.01 -1.75
N SER A 83 -8.31 6.85 -1.56
CA SER A 83 -7.20 6.68 -0.63
C SER A 83 -5.99 7.54 -0.98
N ILE A 84 -5.61 7.61 -2.26
CA ILE A 84 -4.52 8.49 -2.73
C ILE A 84 -4.84 9.95 -2.43
N ALA A 85 -6.08 10.39 -2.67
CA ALA A 85 -6.51 11.75 -2.36
C ALA A 85 -6.44 12.04 -0.85
N ALA A 86 -6.90 11.10 -0.01
CA ALA A 86 -6.86 11.22 1.45
C ALA A 86 -5.41 11.30 1.98
N VAL A 87 -4.53 10.39 1.54
CA VAL A 87 -3.11 10.39 1.94
C VAL A 87 -2.42 11.69 1.51
N ARG A 88 -2.68 12.17 0.29
CA ARG A 88 -2.13 13.43 -0.19
C ARG A 88 -2.59 14.61 0.69
N ALA A 89 -3.86 14.65 1.06
CA ALA A 89 -4.40 15.68 1.95
C ALA A 89 -3.78 15.63 3.35
N LEU A 90 -3.63 14.44 3.94
CA LEU A 90 -3.01 14.24 5.25
C LEU A 90 -1.55 14.71 5.27
N VAL A 91 -0.77 14.37 4.24
CA VAL A 91 0.64 14.77 4.16
C VAL A 91 0.76 16.28 3.94
N LYS A 92 -0.04 16.85 3.03
CA LYS A 92 -0.02 18.30 2.74
C LYS A 92 -0.35 19.14 3.97
N ASN A 93 -1.32 18.71 4.78
CA ASN A 93 -1.75 19.42 5.98
C ASN A 93 -0.89 19.13 7.22
N ALA A 94 0.31 18.52 7.06
CA ALA A 94 1.19 18.12 8.16
C ALA A 94 0.53 17.21 9.21
N HIS A 95 -0.52 16.50 8.81
CA HIS A 95 -1.35 15.62 9.61
C HIS A 95 -0.95 14.15 9.48
N PHE A 96 0.22 13.88 8.89
CA PHE A 96 0.73 12.53 8.67
C PHE A 96 0.95 11.74 9.98
N LYS A 97 1.13 12.43 11.11
CA LYS A 97 1.15 11.83 12.45
C LYS A 97 -0.13 11.07 12.80
N TYR A 98 -1.31 11.51 12.33
CA TYR A 98 -2.56 10.79 12.58
C TYR A 98 -2.59 9.45 11.83
N PHE A 99 -2.00 9.39 10.64
CA PHE A 99 -1.81 8.14 9.93
C PHE A 99 -0.88 7.19 10.69
N ALA A 100 0.19 7.70 11.30
CA ALA A 100 1.07 6.90 12.15
C ALA A 100 0.34 6.31 13.37
N TYR A 101 -0.48 7.11 14.07
CA TYR A 101 -1.30 6.61 15.17
C TYR A 101 -2.32 5.56 14.72
N TYR A 102 -2.97 5.78 13.58
CA TYR A 102 -3.86 4.78 12.98
C TYR A 102 -3.14 3.46 12.72
N CYS A 103 -1.96 3.48 12.09
CA CYS A 103 -1.17 2.28 11.84
C CYS A 103 -0.72 1.60 13.15
N PHE A 104 -0.33 2.37 14.17
CA PHE A 104 0.06 1.82 15.47
C PHE A 104 -1.10 1.09 16.16
N VAL A 105 -2.29 1.70 16.17
CA VAL A 105 -3.49 1.10 16.76
C VAL A 105 -3.89 -0.17 15.99
N VAL A 106 -3.99 -0.11 14.66
CA VAL A 106 -4.38 -1.26 13.84
C VAL A 106 -3.35 -2.39 13.90
N GLY A 107 -2.06 -2.05 13.89
CA GLY A 107 -0.97 -3.02 14.01
C GLY A 107 -1.00 -3.73 15.37
N THR A 108 -1.14 -2.97 16.46
CA THR A 108 -1.24 -3.52 17.82
C THR A 108 -2.49 -4.38 17.97
N ALA A 109 -3.64 -3.92 17.46
CA ALA A 109 -4.89 -4.68 17.49
C ALA A 109 -4.77 -6.00 16.73
N THR A 110 -4.12 -5.99 15.56
CA THR A 110 -3.85 -7.21 14.77
C THR A 110 -2.96 -8.19 15.53
N ILE A 111 -1.88 -7.71 16.17
CA ILE A 111 -0.99 -8.55 16.98
C ILE A 111 -1.76 -9.18 18.15
N ILE A 112 -2.59 -8.40 18.85
CA ILE A 112 -3.41 -8.90 19.95
C ILE A 112 -4.40 -9.94 19.45
N TYR A 113 -5.13 -9.65 18.36
CA TYR A 113 -6.13 -10.54 17.80
C TYR A 113 -5.53 -11.88 17.37
N PHE A 114 -4.46 -11.87 16.57
CA PHE A 114 -3.82 -13.11 16.13
C PHE A 114 -3.07 -13.81 17.26
N GLY A 115 -2.46 -13.07 18.20
CA GLY A 115 -1.79 -13.64 19.36
C GLY A 115 -2.72 -14.22 20.43
N LEU A 116 -4.01 -13.87 20.40
CA LEU A 116 -5.05 -14.46 21.26
C LEU A 116 -5.75 -15.67 20.62
N ILE A 117 -5.70 -15.79 19.29
CA ILE A 117 -6.42 -16.81 18.51
C ILE A 117 -5.47 -17.93 18.03
N ALA A 118 -4.16 -17.66 17.95
CA ALA A 118 -3.11 -18.65 17.74
C ALA A 118 -2.72 -19.35 19.05
#